data_AF-A0A8S3H096-F1
#
_entry.id   AF-A0A8S3H096-F1
#
_cell.length_a   1.000
_cell.length_b   1.000
_cell.length_c   1.000
_cell.angle_alpha   90.00
_cell.angle_beta   90.00
_cell.angle_gamma   90.00
#
_symmetry.space_group_name_H-M   'P 1'
#
loop_
_entity.id
_entity.type
_entity.pdbx_description
1 polymer ?
#
loop_
_entity_poly.entity_id
_entity_poly.type
_entity_poly.pdbx_seq_one_letter_code
_entity_poly.pdbx_strand_id
1 'polypeptide(L)'
;MIYSGAPHEMKTRKAHGVAICLDQTAAKVWKDSGSEWEPISERIVKIRLQCTPIHITVIAVYSPINPTTKEMANESDKFYSDLQDTINNVSTKDMIIIMGDLNARVGQKQQQHIAKSSVGPFTVDVENENGTRLTDF
;
A
#
# COMPACT_ATOMS: atom_id res chain seq x y z
N MET A 1 12.21 11.16 -6.77
CA MET A 1 11.14 10.20 -7.13
C MET A 1 11.69 8.82 -6.86
N ILE A 2 10.97 8.01 -6.09
CA ILE A 2 11.31 6.63 -5.73
C ILE A 2 10.25 5.76 -6.41
N TYR A 3 10.64 4.70 -7.12
CA TYR A 3 9.75 3.97 -8.02
C TYR A 3 9.96 2.45 -7.91
N SER A 4 8.86 1.70 -7.95
CA SER A 4 8.84 0.26 -8.13
C SER A 4 7.93 -0.11 -9.29
N GLY A 5 8.33 -1.11 -10.09
CA GLY A 5 7.57 -1.57 -11.26
C GLY A 5 8.28 -2.71 -11.97
N ALA A 6 7.70 -3.21 -13.07
CA ALA A 6 8.22 -4.40 -13.76
C ALA A 6 9.72 -4.27 -14.16
N PRO A 7 10.51 -5.36 -14.10
CA PRO A 7 11.95 -5.37 -14.40
C PRO A 7 12.30 -4.80 -15.79
N HIS A 8 13.52 -4.30 -15.96
CA HIS A 8 13.95 -3.66 -17.21
C HIS A 8 14.08 -4.64 -18.40
N GLU A 9 14.21 -5.94 -18.14
CA GLU A 9 14.55 -6.97 -19.13
C GLU A 9 13.38 -7.45 -20.01
N MET A 10 12.13 -7.08 -19.71
CA MET A 10 10.97 -7.44 -20.52
C MET A 10 10.66 -6.36 -21.58
N LYS A 11 10.72 -6.77 -22.87
CA LYS A 11 10.40 -5.94 -24.06
C LYS A 11 8.88 -5.79 -24.32
N THR A 12 8.04 -5.87 -23.30
CA THR A 12 6.58 -5.70 -23.41
C THR A 12 6.15 -4.42 -22.71
N ARG A 13 4.97 -3.88 -23.04
CA ARG A 13 4.39 -2.74 -22.31
C ARG A 13 4.28 -3.12 -20.82
N LYS A 14 4.98 -2.39 -19.95
CA LYS A 14 4.89 -2.56 -18.49
C LYS A 14 3.50 -2.10 -18.05
N ALA A 15 2.74 -2.99 -17.41
CA ALA A 15 1.35 -2.74 -17.02
C ALA A 15 1.20 -2.14 -15.61
N HIS A 16 2.27 -2.17 -14.80
CA HIS A 16 2.21 -1.83 -13.37
C HIS A 16 3.39 -0.96 -12.93
N GLY A 17 3.17 -0.17 -11.89
CA GLY A 17 4.18 0.63 -11.23
C GLY A 17 3.60 1.57 -10.17
N VAL A 18 4.38 1.84 -9.13
CA VAL A 18 4.06 2.77 -8.05
C VAL A 18 5.25 3.69 -7.77
N ALA A 19 4.98 4.97 -7.50
CA ALA A 19 6.01 5.96 -7.24
C ALA A 19 5.68 6.85 -6.05
N ILE A 20 6.72 7.25 -5.32
CA ILE A 20 6.68 8.30 -4.30
C ILE A 20 7.47 9.51 -4.80
N CYS A 21 6.80 10.65 -4.88
CA CYS A 21 7.42 11.95 -5.16
C CYS A 21 7.61 12.69 -3.85
N LEU A 22 8.86 13.03 -3.55
CA LEU A 22 9.24 13.80 -2.36
C LEU A 22 9.55 15.24 -2.79
N ASP A 23 9.01 16.20 -2.05
CA ASP A 23 9.47 17.59 -2.15
C ASP A 23 10.86 17.76 -1.55
N GLN A 24 11.40 18.98 -1.55
CA GLN A 24 12.75 19.24 -1.06
C GLN A 24 12.91 18.90 0.43
N THR A 25 11.89 19.16 1.24
CA THR A 25 11.92 18.91 2.70
C THR A 25 11.91 17.42 2.99
N ALA A 26 10.96 16.69 2.42
CA ALA A 26 10.85 15.25 2.59
C ALA A 26 12.05 14.52 1.99
N ALA A 27 12.57 14.98 0.85
CA ALA A 27 13.78 14.41 0.25
C ALA A 27 15.02 14.62 1.12
N LYS A 28 15.12 15.73 1.86
CA LYS A 28 16.22 15.95 2.80
C LYS A 28 16.16 14.93 3.94
N VAL A 29 15.01 14.81 4.61
CA VAL A 29 14.84 13.87 5.73
C VAL A 29 15.04 12.41 5.28
N TRP A 30 14.60 12.06 4.08
CA TRP A 30 14.84 10.74 3.49
C TRP A 30 16.34 10.49 3.20
N LYS A 31 17.08 11.50 2.76
CA LYS A 31 18.53 11.39 2.55
C LYS A 31 19.28 11.25 3.86
N ASP A 32 18.90 12.06 4.86
CA ASP A 32 19.46 12.01 6.20
C ASP A 32 19.21 10.63 6.86
N SER A 33 18.12 9.94 6.48
CA SER A 33 17.84 8.56 6.86
C SER A 33 18.53 7.48 6.03
N GLY A 34 19.59 7.82 5.31
CA GLY A 34 20.35 6.85 4.51
C GLY A 34 19.72 6.53 3.14
N SER A 35 18.70 7.28 2.71
CA SER A 35 17.98 7.05 1.45
C SER A 35 17.39 5.63 1.34
N GLU A 36 16.98 5.05 2.48
CA GLU A 36 16.39 3.71 2.55
C GLU A 36 15.08 3.64 1.74
N TRP A 37 15.02 2.69 0.81
CA TRP A 37 13.80 2.35 0.06
C TRP A 37 13.81 0.87 -0.31
N GLU A 38 12.63 0.28 -0.44
CA GLU A 38 12.46 -1.15 -0.73
C GLU A 38 11.34 -1.35 -1.77
N PRO A 39 11.65 -1.85 -2.97
CA PRO A 39 10.65 -2.26 -3.97
C PRO A 39 10.14 -3.67 -3.64
N ILE A 40 9.08 -3.75 -2.85
CA ILE A 40 8.48 -5.03 -2.42
C ILE A 40 7.91 -5.78 -3.63
N SER A 41 7.18 -5.07 -4.49
CA SER A 41 6.63 -5.61 -5.75
C SER A 41 6.41 -4.49 -6.76
N GLU A 42 5.96 -4.81 -7.97
CA GLU A 42 5.56 -3.79 -8.95
C GLU A 42 4.37 -2.91 -8.50
N ARG A 43 3.72 -3.28 -7.38
CA ARG A 43 2.56 -2.61 -6.80
C ARG A 43 2.81 -2.04 -5.41
N ILE A 44 3.94 -2.33 -4.78
CA ILE A 44 4.24 -1.90 -3.40
C ILE A 44 5.68 -1.38 -3.34
N VAL A 45 5.85 -0.16 -2.85
CA VAL A 45 7.16 0.42 -2.52
C VAL A 45 7.13 1.03 -1.13
N LYS A 46 8.18 0.78 -0.35
CA LYS A 46 8.33 1.30 1.01
C LYS A 46 9.51 2.25 1.08
N ILE A 47 9.36 3.33 1.83
CA ILE A 47 10.45 4.23 2.22
C ILE A 47 10.38 4.52 3.71
N ARG A 48 11.50 4.91 4.31
CA ARG A 48 11.55 5.34 5.70
C ARG A 48 12.04 6.77 5.79
N LEU A 49 11.37 7.59 6.59
CA LEU A 49 11.70 8.99 6.86
C LEU A 49 12.09 9.12 8.33
N GLN A 50 13.31 9.56 8.62
CA GLN A 50 13.76 9.82 10.00
C GLN A 50 13.25 11.16 10.51
N CYS A 51 11.97 11.22 10.83
CA CYS A 51 11.36 12.38 11.47
C CYS A 51 11.58 12.36 13.00
N THR A 52 11.54 13.55 13.62
CA THR A 52 11.54 13.73 15.07
C THR A 52 10.16 14.24 15.51
N PRO A 53 9.54 13.70 16.58
CA PRO A 53 10.07 12.70 17.51
C PRO A 53 9.92 11.24 17.06
N ILE A 54 9.15 10.97 16.01
CA ILE A 54 8.80 9.60 15.55
C ILE A 54 9.17 9.46 14.08
N HIS A 55 9.82 8.35 13.72
CA HIS A 55 10.11 8.02 12.32
C HIS A 55 8.85 7.56 11.60
N ILE A 56 8.76 7.86 10.31
CA ILE A 56 7.59 7.54 9.48
C ILE A 56 8.01 6.54 8.42
N THR A 57 7.35 5.39 8.38
CA THR A 57 7.45 4.45 7.27
C THR A 57 6.27 4.67 6.34
N VAL A 58 6.55 5.03 5.09
CA VAL A 58 5.54 5.22 4.06
C VAL A 58 5.54 4.00 3.15
N ILE A 59 4.39 3.35 3.03
CA ILE A 59 4.15 2.22 2.13
C ILE A 59 3.19 2.72 1.05
N ALA A 60 3.70 2.95 -0.15
CA ALA A 60 2.88 3.32 -1.30
C ALA A 60 2.42 2.06 -2.04
N VAL A 61 1.12 1.98 -2.31
CA VAL A 61 0.48 0.79 -2.88
C VAL A 61 -0.35 1.11 -4.12
N TYR A 62 -0.45 0.13 -5.01
CA TYR A 62 -1.43 0.08 -6.10
C TYR A 62 -2.01 -1.33 -6.24
N SER A 63 -3.12 -1.59 -5.57
CA SER A 63 -3.79 -2.89 -5.58
C SER A 63 -4.26 -3.28 -6.99
N PRO A 64 -4.32 -4.59 -7.31
CA PRO A 64 -5.11 -5.06 -8.45
C PRO A 64 -6.54 -4.53 -8.41
N ILE A 65 -7.16 -4.36 -9.59
CA ILE A 65 -8.59 -4.06 -9.69
C ILE A 65 -9.41 -5.20 -9.08
N ASN A 66 -10.67 -4.94 -8.73
CA ASN A 66 -11.52 -5.97 -8.13
C ASN A 66 -11.56 -7.23 -9.01
N PRO A 67 -11.26 -8.41 -8.44
CA PRO A 67 -11.14 -9.63 -9.24
C PRO A 67 -12.48 -10.04 -9.85
N THR A 68 -12.41 -10.54 -11.08
CA THR A 68 -13.55 -11.15 -11.80
C THR A 68 -13.22 -12.57 -12.27
N THR A 69 -11.96 -13.01 -12.09
CA THR A 69 -11.50 -14.36 -12.39
C THR A 69 -10.67 -14.90 -11.22
N LYS A 70 -10.44 -16.21 -11.20
CA LYS A 70 -9.64 -16.87 -10.16
C LYS A 70 -8.18 -16.40 -10.17
N GLU A 71 -7.63 -16.16 -11.35
CA GLU A 71 -6.26 -15.67 -11.51
C GLU A 71 -6.10 -14.26 -10.89
N MET A 72 -7.08 -13.38 -11.12
CA MET A 72 -7.08 -12.04 -10.52
C MET A 72 -7.27 -12.09 -9.00
N ALA A 73 -8.07 -13.04 -8.50
CA ALA A 73 -8.24 -13.25 -7.07
C ALA A 73 -6.92 -13.67 -6.41
N ASN A 74 -6.18 -14.60 -7.02
CA ASN A 74 -4.86 -15.01 -6.54
C ASN A 74 -3.84 -13.86 -6.57
N GLU A 75 -3.87 -12.98 -7.59
CA GLU A 75 -3.04 -11.77 -7.64
C GLU A 75 -3.37 -10.83 -6.47
N SER A 76 -4.66 -10.67 -6.18
CA SER A 76 -5.15 -9.85 -5.06
C SER A 76 -4.72 -10.42 -3.71
N ASP A 77 -4.88 -11.73 -3.51
CA ASP A 77 -4.46 -12.41 -2.28
C ASP A 77 -2.94 -12.27 -2.06
N LYS A 78 -2.15 -12.43 -3.12
CA LYS A 78 -0.70 -12.19 -3.05
C LYS A 78 -0.38 -10.74 -2.66
N PHE A 79 -1.07 -9.77 -3.27
CA PHE A 79 -0.87 -8.35 -2.96
C PHE A 79 -1.12 -8.05 -1.47
N TYR A 80 -2.22 -8.54 -0.90
CA TYR A 80 -2.52 -8.32 0.52
C TYR A 80 -1.57 -9.09 1.45
N SER A 81 -1.12 -10.30 1.07
CA SER A 81 -0.07 -11.02 1.80
C SER A 81 1.25 -10.25 1.82
N ASP A 82 1.72 -9.77 0.66
CA ASP A 82 2.96 -8.99 0.56
C ASP A 82 2.85 -7.69 1.38
N LEU A 83 1.68 -7.06 1.39
CA LEU A 83 1.40 -5.86 2.19
C LEU A 83 1.46 -6.17 3.69
N GLN A 84 0.82 -7.25 4.14
CA GLN A 84 0.82 -7.65 5.54
C GLN A 84 2.24 -7.97 6.04
N ASP A 85 3.02 -8.71 5.24
CA ASP A 85 4.42 -9.00 5.53
C ASP A 85 5.27 -7.72 5.58
N THR A 86 5.00 -6.77 4.68
CA THR A 86 5.67 -5.47 4.69
C THR A 86 5.40 -4.71 5.99
N ILE A 87 4.15 -4.69 6.46
CA ILE A 87 3.73 -4.05 7.71
C ILE A 87 4.38 -4.74 8.92
N ASN A 88 4.34 -6.07 8.97
CA ASN A 88 4.91 -6.86 10.06
C ASN A 88 6.42 -6.63 10.22
N ASN A 89 7.12 -6.32 9.13
CA ASN A 89 8.55 -6.02 9.11
C ASN A 89 8.88 -4.56 9.46
N VAL A 90 7.89 -3.68 9.64
CA VAL A 90 8.15 -2.30 10.07
C VAL A 90 8.45 -2.26 11.57
N SER A 91 9.43 -1.44 11.95
CA SER A 91 9.74 -1.12 13.33
C SER A 91 8.49 -0.66 14.09
N THR A 92 8.19 -1.26 15.23
CA THR A 92 7.03 -0.90 16.08
C THR A 92 7.10 0.51 16.67
N LYS A 93 8.27 1.18 16.57
CA LYS A 93 8.46 2.58 16.98
C LYS A 93 8.12 3.57 15.87
N ASP A 94 7.97 3.10 14.65
CA ASP A 94 7.68 3.93 13.49
C ASP A 94 6.17 4.12 13.35
N MET A 95 5.76 5.31 12.92
CA MET A 95 4.42 5.54 12.42
C MET A 95 4.32 4.98 11.00
N ILE A 96 3.33 4.13 10.74
CA ILE A 96 3.07 3.57 9.42
C ILE A 96 2.04 4.45 8.70
N ILE A 97 2.35 4.84 7.46
CA ILE A 97 1.39 5.44 6.53
C ILE A 97 1.31 4.54 5.31
N ILE A 98 0.15 3.90 5.13
CA ILE A 98 -0.19 3.20 3.89
C ILE A 98 -0.95 4.19 3.00
N MET A 99 -0.50 4.38 1.77
CA MET A 99 -1.11 5.33 0.85
C MET A 99 -1.13 4.81 -0.59
N GLY A 100 -2.06 5.32 -1.39
CA GLY A 100 -2.21 4.94 -2.79
C GLY A 100 -3.61 4.40 -3.08
N ASP A 101 -3.74 3.61 -4.13
CA ASP A 101 -5.03 3.12 -4.60
C ASP A 101 -5.17 1.63 -4.29
N LEU A 102 -6.11 1.33 -3.39
CA LEU A 102 -6.44 -0.03 -2.95
C LEU A 102 -7.57 -0.66 -3.79
N ASN A 103 -8.18 0.08 -4.72
CA ASN A 103 -9.32 -0.38 -5.51
C ASN A 103 -10.45 -1.01 -4.65
N ALA A 104 -10.58 -0.54 -3.41
CA ALA A 104 -11.40 -1.15 -2.37
C ALA A 104 -12.64 -0.31 -2.07
N ARG A 105 -13.78 -0.98 -1.91
CA ARG A 105 -15.05 -0.42 -1.47
C ARG A 105 -15.48 -1.20 -0.25
N VAL A 106 -15.32 -0.63 0.94
CA VAL A 106 -15.59 -1.33 2.21
C VAL A 106 -17.10 -1.47 2.50
N GLY A 107 -17.97 -0.70 1.85
CA GLY A 107 -19.41 -0.79 2.10
C GLY A 107 -19.85 -0.17 3.43
N GLN A 108 -21.16 0.00 3.65
CA GLN A 108 -21.71 0.42 4.94
C GLN A 108 -21.97 -0.76 5.89
N LYS A 109 -22.24 -1.96 5.35
CA LYS A 109 -22.55 -3.16 6.15
C LYS A 109 -21.39 -3.60 7.05
N GLN A 110 -20.16 -3.30 6.65
CA GLN A 110 -18.94 -3.51 7.44
C GLN A 110 -18.84 -2.62 8.70
N GLN A 111 -19.64 -1.55 8.80
CA GLN A 111 -19.82 -0.85 10.07
C GLN A 111 -20.47 -1.72 11.14
N GLN A 112 -20.90 -2.97 10.88
CA GLN A 112 -21.59 -3.77 11.89
C GLN A 112 -20.68 -4.74 12.67
N HIS A 113 -19.51 -5.15 12.15
CA HIS A 113 -18.79 -6.28 12.78
C HIS A 113 -17.33 -6.14 13.20
N ILE A 114 -16.42 -5.41 12.54
CA ILE A 114 -15.01 -5.31 13.03
C ILE A 114 -14.40 -3.93 12.74
N ALA A 115 -14.79 -3.29 11.64
CA ALA A 115 -14.13 -2.09 11.13
C ALA A 115 -14.65 -0.75 11.68
N LYS A 116 -15.53 -0.74 12.71
CA LYS A 116 -16.19 0.49 13.21
C LYS A 116 -15.21 1.59 13.63
N SER A 117 -14.04 1.24 14.17
CA SER A 117 -13.06 2.23 14.64
C SER A 117 -12.19 2.80 13.52
N SER A 118 -12.07 2.10 12.40
CA SER A 118 -11.10 2.43 11.33
C SER A 118 -11.76 2.98 10.07
N VAL A 119 -13.09 2.81 9.94
CA VAL A 119 -13.87 3.25 8.77
C VAL A 119 -14.71 4.47 9.11
N GLY A 120 -14.50 5.55 8.36
CA GLY A 120 -15.27 6.80 8.52
C GLY A 120 -16.74 6.68 8.06
N PRO A 121 -17.57 7.70 8.34
CA PRO A 121 -19.01 7.64 8.07
C PRO A 121 -19.40 7.77 6.59
N PHE A 122 -18.46 8.13 5.70
CA PHE A 122 -18.72 8.43 4.29
C PHE A 122 -18.25 7.29 3.36
N THR A 123 -18.79 6.08 3.56
CA THR A 123 -18.55 4.95 2.66
C THR A 123 -19.68 4.77 1.64
N VAL A 124 -19.39 3.97 0.60
CA VAL A 124 -20.40 3.51 -0.36
C VAL A 124 -21.28 2.42 0.25
N ASP A 125 -22.47 2.20 -0.30
CA ASP A 125 -23.42 1.21 0.25
C ASP A 125 -22.93 -0.23 0.06
N VAL A 126 -22.46 -0.53 -1.16
CA VAL A 126 -22.09 -1.89 -1.59
C VAL A 126 -20.58 -2.07 -1.51
N GLU A 127 -20.20 -3.08 -0.73
CA GLU A 127 -18.84 -3.59 -0.60
C GLU A 127 -18.40 -4.36 -1.86
N ASN A 128 -17.10 -4.32 -2.18
CA ASN A 128 -16.50 -5.20 -3.18
C ASN A 128 -15.45 -6.12 -2.53
N GLU A 129 -14.94 -7.09 -3.30
CA GLU A 129 -14.02 -8.12 -2.80
C GLU A 129 -12.70 -7.53 -2.28
N ASN A 130 -12.19 -6.47 -2.91
CA ASN A 130 -11.04 -5.72 -2.39
C ASN A 130 -11.37 -4.99 -1.08
N GLY A 131 -12.62 -4.56 -0.89
CA GLY A 131 -13.13 -4.00 0.36
C GLY A 131 -13.04 -5.00 1.50
N THR A 132 -13.49 -6.24 1.27
CA THR A 132 -13.40 -7.32 2.25
C THR A 132 -11.94 -7.65 2.57
N ARG A 133 -11.08 -7.80 1.55
CA ARG A 133 -9.65 -8.05 1.77
C ARG A 133 -8.98 -6.93 2.57
N LEU A 134 -9.31 -5.67 2.29
CA LEU A 134 -8.76 -4.52 3.01
C LEU A 134 -9.13 -4.51 4.49
N THR A 135 -10.26 -5.10 4.89
CA THR A 135 -10.64 -5.16 6.31
C THR A 135 -10.13 -6.39 7.03
N ASP A 136 -9.72 -7.42 6.28
CA ASP A 136 -9.44 -8.75 6.82
C ASP A 136 -7.95 -9.12 6.83
N PHE A 137 -7.11 -8.42 6.04
CA PHE A 137 -5.70 -8.77 5.83
C PHE A 137 -4.78 -8.61 7.04
#